data_AF-A0A9Q0ZP64-F1
#
_entry.id   AF-A0A9Q0ZP64-F1
#
_cell.length_a   1.000
_cell.length_b   1.000
_cell.length_c   1.000
_cell.angle_alpha   90.00
_cell.angle_beta   90.00
_cell.angle_gamma   90.00
#
_symmetry.space_group_name_H-M   'P 1'
#
loop_
_entity.id
_entity.type
_entity.pdbx_description
1 polymer ?
#
loop_
_entity_poly.entity_id
_entity_poly.type
_entity_poly.pdbx_seq_one_letter_code
_entity_poly.pdbx_strand_id
1 'polypeptide(L)'
;MPSKKLLSTAIPLLLSTLAIFIFSSETSNSEPLSNAKARKLEEVPIEGAFGPESFAFDSLGEGPYTSLSDGRIIKWQGSKKGWTDFAAASADRYACV
;
A
#
# COMPACT_ATOMS: atom_id res chain seq x y z
N MET A 1 -42.86 -44.23 5.85
CA MET A 1 -41.53 -44.73 6.25
C MET A 1 -40.58 -44.57 5.06
N PRO A 2 -39.60 -43.66 5.11
CA PRO A 2 -38.64 -43.52 4.02
C PRO A 2 -37.81 -44.80 3.88
N SER A 3 -37.62 -45.24 2.64
CA SER A 3 -36.94 -46.50 2.34
C SER A 3 -35.44 -46.41 2.68
N LYS A 4 -34.86 -47.50 3.18
CA LYS A 4 -33.44 -47.60 3.60
C LYS A 4 -32.43 -47.18 2.52
N LYS A 5 -32.86 -47.09 1.26
CA LYS A 5 -32.08 -46.64 0.10
C LYS A 5 -31.78 -45.13 0.14
N LEU A 6 -32.67 -44.33 0.73
CA LEU A 6 -32.51 -42.87 0.85
C LEU A 6 -31.45 -42.47 1.88
N LEU A 7 -31.26 -43.28 2.93
CA LEU A 7 -30.19 -43.03 3.91
C LEU A 7 -28.79 -43.31 3.34
N SER A 8 -28.66 -44.29 2.43
CA SER A 8 -27.34 -44.72 1.94
C SER A 8 -26.67 -43.71 1.00
N THR A 9 -27.44 -42.90 0.27
CA THR A 9 -26.91 -41.91 -0.67
C THR A 9 -26.73 -40.52 -0.03
N ALA A 10 -27.49 -40.22 1.02
CA ALA A 10 -27.39 -38.95 1.74
C ALA A 10 -26.07 -38.82 2.52
N ILE A 11 -25.56 -39.92 3.08
CA ILE A 11 -24.33 -39.95 3.88
C ILE A 11 -23.09 -39.52 3.09
N PRO A 12 -22.74 -40.13 1.93
CA PRO A 12 -21.55 -39.73 1.18
C PRO A 12 -21.64 -38.30 0.63
N LEU A 13 -22.86 -37.82 0.33
CA LEU A 13 -23.08 -36.46 -0.14
C LEU A 13 -22.81 -35.43 0.97
N LEU A 14 -23.23 -35.73 2.21
CA LEU A 14 -22.94 -34.91 3.40
C LEU A 14 -21.44 -34.89 3.75
N LEU A 15 -20.74 -36.02 3.63
CA LEU A 15 -19.29 -36.04 3.89
C LEU A 15 -18.51 -35.23 2.84
N SER A 16 -18.93 -35.30 1.57
CA SER A 16 -18.32 -34.53 0.47
C SER A 16 -18.44 -33.02 0.69
N THR A 17 -19.64 -32.53 1.02
CA THR A 17 -19.85 -31.09 1.27
C THR A 17 -19.09 -30.61 2.51
N LEU A 18 -19.00 -31.44 3.55
CA LEU A 18 -18.22 -31.14 4.75
C LEU A 18 -16.72 -31.06 4.44
N ALA A 19 -16.19 -31.96 3.60
CA ALA A 19 -14.79 -31.93 3.19
C ALA A 19 -14.44 -30.68 2.36
N ILE A 20 -15.32 -30.25 1.45
CA ILE A 20 -15.14 -29.02 0.66
C ILE A 20 -15.15 -27.78 1.57
N PHE A 21 -16.02 -27.75 2.58
CA PHE A 21 -16.09 -26.65 3.54
C PHE A 21 -14.82 -26.54 4.40
N ILE A 22 -14.29 -27.69 4.86
CA ILE A 22 -13.02 -27.75 5.60
C ILE A 22 -11.87 -27.31 4.69
N PHE A 23 -11.80 -27.77 3.44
CA PHE A 23 -10.72 -27.40 2.52
C PHE A 23 -10.77 -25.91 2.13
N SER A 24 -11.98 -25.36 1.97
CA SER A 24 -12.19 -23.93 1.70
C SER A 24 -11.85 -23.04 2.90
N SER A 25 -11.81 -23.60 4.11
CA SER A 25 -11.45 -22.87 5.32
C SER A 25 -9.93 -22.69 5.50
N GLU A 26 -9.10 -23.41 4.75
CA GLU A 26 -7.63 -23.30 4.83
C GLU A 26 -7.02 -22.18 3.97
N THR A 27 -7.81 -21.37 3.28
CA THR A 27 -7.29 -20.19 2.53
C THR A 27 -7.53 -18.89 3.28
N SER A 28 -6.88 -18.70 4.43
CA SER A 28 -6.49 -17.36 4.90
C SER A 28 -5.36 -17.44 5.93
N ASN A 29 -4.27 -18.12 5.60
CA ASN A 29 -3.00 -17.88 6.29
C ASN A 29 -2.42 -16.54 5.83
N SER A 30 -3.11 -15.44 6.09
CA SER A 30 -2.47 -14.14 6.20
C SER A 30 -1.88 -14.08 7.60
N GLU A 31 -0.56 -14.23 7.71
CA GLU A 31 0.19 -13.88 8.91
C GLU A 31 -0.32 -12.52 9.40
N PRO A 32 -0.93 -12.43 10.59
CA PRO A 32 -1.34 -11.16 11.11
C PRO A 32 -0.07 -10.33 11.31
N LEU A 33 0.00 -9.18 10.65
CA LEU A 33 1.04 -8.14 10.80
C LEU A 33 1.20 -7.64 12.27
N SER A 34 0.51 -8.28 13.22
CA SER A 34 0.57 -8.10 14.67
C SER A 34 1.99 -8.10 15.27
N ASN A 35 2.95 -8.80 14.67
CA ASN A 35 4.34 -8.83 15.15
C ASN A 35 5.30 -7.85 14.43
N ALA A 36 4.85 -7.18 13.37
CA ALA A 36 5.61 -6.04 12.87
C ALA A 36 5.35 -4.88 13.82
N LYS A 37 6.26 -4.69 14.78
CA LYS A 37 6.34 -3.49 15.64
C LYS A 37 5.86 -2.29 14.83
N ALA A 38 4.68 -1.78 15.16
CA ALA A 38 4.06 -0.69 14.44
C ALA A 38 5.10 0.42 14.30
N ARG A 39 5.59 0.63 13.08
CA ARG A 39 6.60 1.65 12.84
C ARG A 39 5.92 2.95 13.21
N LYS A 40 6.46 3.65 14.20
CA LYS A 40 6.01 5.00 14.53
C LYS A 40 6.23 5.83 13.27
N LEU A 41 5.15 6.14 12.57
CA LEU A 41 5.18 7.03 11.42
C LEU A 41 5.22 8.45 11.97
N GLU A 42 6.12 9.25 11.43
CA GLU A 42 6.19 10.68 11.69
C GLU A 42 5.65 11.38 10.45
N GLU A 43 4.62 12.20 10.63
CA GLU A 43 4.10 13.04 9.57
C GLU A 43 4.97 14.29 9.48
N VAL A 44 5.40 14.60 8.27
CA VAL A 44 6.24 15.77 7.99
C VAL A 44 5.45 16.69 7.06
N PRO A 45 5.01 17.85 7.53
CA PRO A 45 4.18 18.74 6.73
C PRO A 45 4.95 19.36 5.57
N ILE A 46 4.22 19.66 4.51
CA ILE A 46 4.68 20.45 3.36
C ILE A 46 3.85 21.73 3.33
N GLU A 47 4.52 22.87 3.14
CA GLU A 47 3.88 24.18 3.19
C GLU A 47 3.42 24.65 1.81
N GLY A 48 2.14 25.05 1.71
CA GLY A 48 1.60 25.82 0.59
C GLY A 48 1.30 25.04 -0.71
N ALA A 49 1.49 23.72 -0.73
CA ALA A 49 1.19 22.90 -1.91
C ALA A 49 0.84 21.45 -1.54
N PHE A 50 0.25 20.72 -2.49
CA PHE A 50 -0.08 19.31 -2.37
C PHE A 50 0.98 18.44 -3.05
N GLY A 51 0.99 17.15 -2.74
CA GLY A 51 2.05 16.22 -3.15
C GLY A 51 2.66 15.56 -1.92
N PRO A 52 3.43 14.48 -2.09
CA PRO A 52 4.26 14.13 -3.25
C PRO A 52 3.62 13.18 -4.26
N GLU A 53 3.77 13.45 -5.56
CA GLU A 53 3.35 12.51 -6.63
C GLU A 53 4.43 11.49 -6.99
N SER A 54 5.70 11.78 -6.70
CA SER A 54 6.84 10.90 -6.99
C SER A 54 8.03 11.19 -6.07
N PHE A 55 8.98 10.26 -5.98
CA PHE A 55 10.24 10.44 -5.24
C PHE A 55 11.44 10.04 -6.10
N ALA A 56 12.51 10.81 -6.01
CA ALA A 56 13.80 10.53 -6.63
C ALA A 56 14.93 10.54 -5.60
N PHE A 57 15.99 9.80 -5.90
CA PHE A 57 17.19 9.68 -5.07
C PHE A 57 18.40 9.90 -5.97
N ASP A 58 19.38 10.65 -5.48
CA ASP A 58 20.65 10.80 -6.19
C ASP A 58 21.64 9.70 -5.80
N SER A 59 22.74 9.60 -6.55
CA SER A 59 23.81 8.63 -6.30
C SER A 59 24.69 8.98 -5.11
N LEU A 60 24.62 10.20 -4.60
CA LEU A 60 25.36 10.66 -3.43
C LEU A 60 24.63 10.31 -2.13
N GLY A 61 23.40 9.80 -2.23
CA GLY A 61 22.56 9.46 -1.09
C GLY A 61 21.93 10.67 -0.42
N GLU A 62 21.87 11.82 -1.10
CA GLU A 62 21.14 12.97 -0.59
C GLU A 62 19.64 12.88 -0.93
N GLY A 63 18.83 13.72 -0.27
CA GLY A 63 17.38 13.71 -0.43
C GLY A 63 16.69 12.73 0.52
N PRO A 64 15.51 12.18 0.16
CA PRO A 64 14.88 12.17 -1.18
C PRO A 64 14.44 13.53 -1.73
N TYR A 65 14.16 13.57 -3.04
CA TYR A 65 13.59 14.71 -3.76
C TYR A 65 12.17 14.40 -4.20
N THR A 66 11.27 15.38 -4.16
CA THR A 66 9.89 15.21 -4.63
C THR A 66 9.31 16.48 -5.23
N SER A 67 8.40 16.32 -6.19
CA SER A 67 7.65 17.39 -6.83
C SER A 67 6.33 17.68 -6.09
N LEU A 68 5.99 18.95 -6.01
CA LEU A 68 4.74 19.46 -5.48
C LEU A 68 3.82 19.97 -6.59
N SER A 69 2.53 20.10 -6.28
CA SER A 69 1.48 20.54 -7.22
C SER A 69 1.69 21.97 -7.74
N ASP A 70 2.44 22.80 -7.03
CA ASP A 70 2.77 24.17 -7.44
C ASP A 70 3.97 24.24 -8.41
N GLY A 71 4.56 23.10 -8.76
CA GLY A 71 5.69 22.99 -9.68
C GLY A 71 7.06 23.10 -9.01
N ARG A 72 7.14 23.24 -7.68
CA ARG A 72 8.41 23.13 -6.94
C ARG A 72 8.88 21.67 -6.84
N ILE A 73 10.19 21.52 -6.75
CA ILE A 73 10.89 20.31 -6.34
C ILE A 73 11.56 20.62 -5.00
N ILE A 74 11.24 19.84 -3.97
CA ILE A 74 11.82 19.97 -2.63
C ILE A 74 12.74 18.78 -2.32
N LYS A 75 13.76 19.02 -1.50
CA LYS A 75 14.74 18.03 -1.01
C LYS A 75 14.59 17.84 0.49
N TRP A 76 14.54 16.59 0.95
CA TRP A 76 14.64 16.26 2.37
C TRP A 76 16.08 16.42 2.86
N GLN A 77 16.28 17.20 3.91
CA GLN A 77 17.61 17.38 4.53
C GLN A 77 17.70 16.80 5.96
N GLY A 78 16.82 15.86 6.29
CA GLY A 78 16.74 15.25 7.62
C GLY A 78 15.91 16.07 8.61
N SER A 79 15.57 15.45 9.74
CA SER A 79 14.60 15.98 10.72
C SER A 79 14.96 17.36 11.31
N LYS A 80 16.23 17.75 11.32
CA LYS A 80 16.67 19.07 11.81
C LYS A 80 16.35 20.21 10.85
N LYS A 81 16.37 19.94 9.55
CA LYS A 81 16.17 20.95 8.50
C LYS A 81 14.84 20.82 7.78
N GLY A 82 14.26 19.63 7.76
CA GLY A 82 13.01 19.37 7.08
C GLY A 82 13.16 19.36 5.55
N TRP A 83 12.07 19.72 4.89
CA TRP A 83 11.99 19.95 3.45
C TRP A 83 12.55 21.32 3.08
N THR A 84 13.33 21.39 2.01
CA THR A 84 13.86 22.65 1.47
C THR A 84 13.65 22.74 -0.03
N ASP A 85 13.36 23.93 -0.56
CA ASP A 85 13.27 24.17 -2.00
C ASP A 85 14.59 23.81 -2.71
N PHE A 86 14.47 23.06 -3.80
CA PHE A 86 15.61 22.61 -4.62
C PHE A 86 15.56 23.18 -6.03
N ALA A 87 14.40 23.08 -6.68
CA ALA A 87 14.18 23.63 -8.02
C ALA A 87 12.69 23.95 -8.21
N ALA A 88 12.34 24.61 -9.31
CA ALA A 88 10.95 24.80 -9.71
C ALA A 88 10.83 24.76 -11.23
N ALA A 89 9.68 24.33 -11.74
CA ALA A 89 9.37 24.43 -13.15
C ALA A 89 9.36 25.90 -13.59
N SER A 90 9.88 26.17 -14.80
CA SER A 90 9.80 27.50 -15.40
C SER A 90 8.33 27.95 -15.51
N ALA A 91 8.07 29.21 -15.19
CA ALA A 91 6.76 29.83 -15.43
C ALA A 91 6.49 30.02 -16.94
N ASP A 92 7.55 30.26 -17.71
CA ASP A 92 7.45 30.38 -19.16
C ASP A 92 7.47 28.99 -19.81
N ARG A 93 6.26 28.48 -20.08
CA ARG A 93 6.02 27.18 -20.74
C ARG A 93 5.26 27.32 -22.06
N TYR A 94 5.11 28.53 -22.57
CA TYR A 94 4.30 28.80 -23.76
C TYR A 94 4.88 28.17 -25.03
N ALA A 95 6.18 27.84 -25.03
CA ALA A 95 6.86 27.16 -26.14
C ALA A 95 6.79 25.63 -26.08
N CYS A 96 6.18 25.04 -25.04
CA CYS A 96 5.94 23.60 -24.95
C CYS A 96 4.57 23.27 -25.55
N VAL A 97 4.49 23.22 -26.89
CA VAL A 97 3.30 22.80 -27.63
C VAL A 97 3.65 21.64 -28.55
#